data_AF-A0A7Y7ADZ8-F1
#
_entry.id   AF-A0A7Y7ADZ8-F1
#
_cell.length_a   1.000
_cell.length_b   1.000
_cell.length_c   1.000
_cell.angle_alpha   90.00
_cell.angle_beta   90.00
_cell.angle_gamma   90.00
#
_symmetry.space_group_name_H-M   'P 1'
#
loop_
_entity.id
_entity.type
_entity.pdbx_description
1 polymer ?
#
loop_
_entity_poly.entity_id
_entity_poly.type
_entity_poly.pdbx_seq_one_letter_code
_entity_poly.pdbx_strand_id
1 'polypeptide(L)'
;MVMHKEAAIREPLILGHKTYHDITEDVCRPIEDKAPRTWYILFAIALIIGLYGVGCILYLLGTGVGVWGLNKTIGWAWDITNFVWWVGIGHAGTLISAVLLLFRQKWRMAINRSAEAMTIFAVFMAGLFPLIHMGRLWLGYWVLPLPNQFGSLWVNFNSPLLWDVFAISTYLSVSLVFWYIGLIPDFATIRDRAKKPIPKKMYSILSFGWSGRAKHWNRFETVSLVLAGLATPLVFSVHSIVSFDFATSVIPGWHTTIFPPYFVAGAVFSGFAMVQTLLLIMRKAMGLEAYIHTKHVEYMNIVIMVTGSIVGTAYITELFISWYSGVEYEGYAFFNRATGPYWWAYWSMMTCNVISPQLMWFKKLRTSLLFTFIISIVVNIGMWFERYVIIVTSIHRDYLPSSWSMHFPSHIDIGVYVGTIGLFFVFFLLFARFFPVLALNEVKTILKSSGESYKNAPDEHHDAPDPVAHKVVSSADEQPVVEAPKAEAKKELTAEEAAAKTSALMSKLGEGSAENKDDLKAISGVGPVLEGKLNEIGIYTYEQVSKMTKEEYDLLDELTGSFPGRAERDDWAGQAKELMNKSNS
;
A
#
# COMPACT_ATOMS: atom_id res chain seq x y z
N MET A 1 29.35 -5.59 -12.05
CA MET A 1 27.98 -5.36 -11.52
C MET A 1 27.99 -5.83 -10.07
N VAL A 2 28.18 -4.91 -9.10
CA VAL A 2 28.33 -5.28 -7.69
C VAL A 2 26.97 -5.77 -7.18
N MET A 3 26.80 -7.10 -7.03
CA MET A 3 25.67 -7.66 -6.29
C MET A 3 25.74 -7.09 -4.88
N HIS A 4 24.81 -6.20 -4.51
CA HIS A 4 24.64 -5.81 -3.12
C HIS A 4 24.38 -7.08 -2.29
N LYS A 5 25.37 -7.51 -1.50
CA LYS A 5 25.25 -8.63 -0.57
C LYS A 5 24.23 -8.21 0.49
N GLU A 6 23.07 -8.86 0.48
CA GLU A 6 22.05 -8.63 1.50
C GLU A 6 22.58 -9.12 2.85
N ALA A 7 22.33 -8.37 3.93
CA ALA A 7 22.88 -8.71 5.25
C ALA A 7 22.52 -10.15 5.68
N ALA A 8 23.50 -10.89 6.19
CA ALA A 8 23.36 -12.30 6.58
C ALA A 8 22.26 -12.55 7.63
N ILE A 9 21.89 -11.52 8.39
CA ILE A 9 20.81 -11.57 9.39
C ILE A 9 19.43 -11.75 8.75
N ARG A 10 19.25 -11.36 7.48
CA ARG A 10 17.95 -11.46 6.81
C ARG A 10 17.69 -12.89 6.37
N GLU A 11 16.67 -13.51 6.95
CA GLU A 11 16.12 -14.79 6.51
C GLU A 11 15.73 -14.76 5.01
N PRO A 12 15.76 -15.92 4.32
CA PRO A 12 15.28 -16.03 2.95
C PRO A 12 13.76 -15.80 2.86
N LEU A 13 13.32 -15.18 1.77
CA LEU A 13 11.91 -14.93 1.46
C LEU A 13 11.32 -16.00 0.52
N ILE A 14 12.17 -16.74 -0.19
CA ILE A 14 11.77 -17.87 -1.03
C ILE A 14 12.49 -19.09 -0.49
N LEU A 15 11.72 -20.08 -0.03
CA LEU A 15 12.25 -21.31 0.56
C LEU A 15 12.51 -22.39 -0.50
N GLY A 16 13.50 -23.22 -0.24
CA GLY A 16 13.95 -24.31 -1.10
C GLY A 16 14.81 -23.88 -2.30
N HIS A 17 15.25 -24.86 -3.07
CA HIS A 17 16.08 -24.67 -4.27
C HIS A 17 15.23 -24.38 -5.52
N LYS A 18 14.46 -23.30 -5.47
CA LYS A 18 13.58 -22.88 -6.57
C LYS A 18 14.38 -22.18 -7.68
N THR A 19 14.06 -22.52 -8.93
CA THR A 19 14.56 -21.84 -10.12
C THR A 19 13.52 -20.86 -10.69
N TYR A 20 13.93 -20.04 -11.67
CA TYR A 20 13.00 -19.17 -12.41
C TYR A 20 11.87 -19.96 -13.10
N HIS A 21 12.18 -21.18 -13.56
CA HIS A 21 11.20 -22.07 -14.17
C HIS A 21 10.19 -22.55 -13.13
N ASP A 22 10.65 -23.02 -11.97
CA ASP A 22 9.79 -23.53 -10.90
C ASP A 22 8.80 -22.48 -10.40
N ILE A 23 9.23 -21.21 -10.25
CA ILE A 23 8.33 -20.10 -9.89
C ILE A 23 7.21 -19.96 -10.91
N THR A 24 7.53 -20.11 -12.19
CA THR A 24 6.54 -19.98 -13.26
C THR A 24 5.57 -21.16 -13.24
N GLU A 25 6.08 -22.38 -13.10
CA GLU A 25 5.24 -23.59 -12.98
C GLU A 25 4.31 -23.51 -11.77
N ASP A 26 4.83 -23.21 -10.58
CA ASP A 26 4.06 -23.24 -9.33
C ASP A 26 2.89 -22.24 -9.35
N VAL A 27 3.07 -21.06 -9.96
CA VAL A 27 2.05 -20.02 -10.02
C VAL A 27 1.09 -20.19 -11.20
N CYS A 28 1.55 -20.70 -12.35
CA CYS A 28 0.69 -20.92 -13.52
C CYS A 28 -0.12 -22.23 -13.42
N ARG A 29 0.37 -23.23 -12.70
CA ARG A 29 -0.29 -24.55 -12.57
C ARG A 29 -1.76 -24.45 -12.11
N PRO A 30 -2.14 -23.71 -11.06
CA PRO A 30 -3.55 -23.56 -10.67
C PRO A 30 -4.44 -22.96 -11.76
N ILE A 31 -3.87 -22.19 -12.70
CA ILE A 31 -4.58 -21.57 -13.82
C ILE A 31 -4.72 -22.56 -14.99
N GLU A 32 -3.70 -23.36 -15.26
CA GLU A 32 -3.67 -24.30 -16.39
C GLU A 32 -4.45 -25.59 -16.12
N ASP A 33 -4.37 -26.09 -14.88
CA ASP A 33 -4.99 -27.36 -14.48
C ASP A 33 -6.51 -27.25 -14.34
N LYS A 34 -7.18 -28.41 -14.29
CA LYS A 34 -8.62 -28.45 -13.98
C LYS A 34 -8.83 -27.98 -12.53
N ALA A 35 -9.90 -27.23 -12.30
CA ALA A 35 -10.23 -26.77 -10.97
C ALA A 35 -10.48 -27.99 -10.04
N PRO A 36 -9.97 -27.97 -8.79
CA PRO A 36 -10.23 -29.03 -7.85
C PRO A 36 -11.71 -29.06 -7.44
N ARG A 37 -12.23 -30.22 -7.02
CA ARG A 37 -13.63 -30.37 -6.59
C ARG A 37 -14.01 -29.40 -5.47
N THR A 38 -13.09 -29.14 -4.55
CA THR A 38 -13.25 -28.15 -3.47
C THR A 38 -13.53 -26.74 -3.98
N TRP A 39 -12.91 -26.32 -5.09
CA TRP A 39 -13.18 -25.01 -5.69
C TRP A 39 -14.63 -24.91 -6.16
N TYR A 40 -15.16 -25.94 -6.84
CA TYR A 40 -16.56 -25.95 -7.28
C TYR A 40 -17.55 -25.91 -6.11
N ILE A 41 -17.26 -26.64 -5.03
CA ILE A 41 -18.10 -26.65 -3.83
C ILE A 41 -18.12 -25.26 -3.18
N LEU A 42 -16.94 -24.67 -2.94
CA LEU A 42 -16.83 -23.34 -2.34
C LEU A 42 -17.44 -22.26 -3.23
N PHE A 43 -17.22 -22.34 -4.54
CA PHE A 43 -17.82 -21.44 -5.51
C PHE A 43 -19.34 -21.54 -5.52
N ALA A 44 -19.91 -22.75 -5.49
CA ALA A 44 -21.36 -22.93 -5.42
C ALA A 44 -21.95 -22.36 -4.12
N ILE A 45 -21.30 -22.58 -2.98
CA ILE A 45 -21.72 -22.02 -1.69
C ILE A 45 -21.69 -20.48 -1.74
N ALA A 46 -20.57 -19.90 -2.18
CA ALA A 46 -20.41 -18.45 -2.30
C ALA A 46 -21.44 -17.85 -3.29
N LEU A 47 -21.71 -18.54 -4.40
CA LEU A 47 -22.68 -18.13 -5.39
C LEU A 47 -24.12 -18.15 -4.85
N ILE A 48 -24.51 -19.22 -4.12
CA ILE A 48 -25.84 -19.30 -3.50
C ILE A 48 -26.03 -18.16 -2.50
N ILE A 49 -25.02 -17.92 -1.65
CA ILE A 49 -25.05 -16.83 -0.67
C ILE A 49 -25.10 -15.46 -1.38
N GLY A 50 -24.29 -15.27 -2.42
CA GLY A 50 -24.26 -14.04 -3.19
C GLY A 50 -25.58 -13.77 -3.92
N LEU A 51 -26.19 -14.79 -4.52
CA LEU A 51 -27.50 -14.69 -5.18
C LEU A 51 -28.62 -14.39 -4.18
N TYR A 52 -28.57 -14.97 -2.98
CA TYR A 52 -29.48 -14.60 -1.89
C TYR A 52 -29.35 -13.10 -1.55
N GLY A 53 -28.11 -12.61 -1.43
CA GLY A 53 -27.81 -11.18 -1.27
C GLY A 53 -28.40 -10.29 -2.36
N VAL A 54 -28.20 -10.67 -3.62
CA VAL A 54 -28.79 -9.97 -4.78
C VAL A 54 -30.31 -9.97 -4.69
N GLY A 55 -30.93 -11.08 -4.30
CA GLY A 55 -32.37 -11.16 -4.05
C GLY A 55 -32.84 -10.19 -2.97
N CYS A 56 -32.14 -10.09 -1.84
CA CYS A 56 -32.42 -9.12 -0.78
C CYS A 56 -32.29 -7.66 -1.27
N ILE A 57 -31.27 -7.36 -2.10
CA ILE A 57 -31.07 -6.03 -2.69
C ILE A 57 -32.21 -5.70 -3.65
N LEU A 58 -32.61 -6.62 -4.53
CA LEU A 58 -33.72 -6.40 -5.45
C LEU A 58 -35.04 -6.18 -4.71
N TYR A 59 -35.27 -6.92 -3.62
CA TYR A 59 -36.44 -6.72 -2.76
C TYR A 59 -36.43 -5.35 -2.06
N LEU A 60 -35.27 -4.93 -1.54
CA LEU A 60 -35.05 -3.60 -0.97
C LEU A 60 -35.36 -2.49 -1.99
N LEU A 61 -34.83 -2.60 -3.21
CA LEU A 61 -35.04 -1.60 -4.26
C LEU A 61 -36.49 -1.58 -4.77
N GLY A 62 -37.16 -2.73 -4.82
CA GLY A 62 -38.55 -2.84 -5.28
C GLY A 62 -39.59 -2.38 -4.25
N THR A 63 -39.30 -2.52 -2.96
CA THR A 63 -40.26 -2.22 -1.87
C THR A 63 -39.96 -0.88 -1.20
N GLY A 64 -38.68 -0.50 -1.13
CA GLY A 64 -38.19 0.72 -0.50
C GLY A 64 -37.34 0.46 0.75
N VAL A 65 -36.62 1.50 1.19
CA VAL A 65 -35.62 1.45 2.26
C VAL A 65 -36.21 1.11 3.63
N GLY A 66 -37.53 1.29 3.83
CA GLY A 66 -38.22 0.95 5.08
C GLY A 66 -38.29 -0.55 5.40
N VAL A 67 -37.78 -1.41 4.51
CA VAL A 67 -37.59 -2.85 4.77
C VAL A 67 -36.39 -3.13 5.70
N TRP A 68 -35.42 -2.21 5.74
CA TRP A 68 -34.36 -2.25 6.75
C TRP A 68 -34.90 -1.85 8.12
N GLY A 69 -34.21 -2.31 9.17
CA GLY A 69 -34.52 -2.02 10.58
C GLY A 69 -34.28 -0.56 11.01
N LEU A 70 -34.14 0.36 10.05
CA LEU A 70 -33.94 1.78 10.28
C LEU A 70 -35.20 2.41 10.89
N ASN A 71 -34.99 3.48 11.64
CA ASN A 71 -36.09 4.26 12.21
C ASN A 71 -35.82 5.77 12.04
N LYS A 72 -36.78 6.60 12.47
CA LYS A 72 -36.69 8.06 12.27
C LYS A 72 -35.55 8.72 13.04
N THR A 73 -35.09 8.11 14.13
CA THR A 73 -33.92 8.56 14.91
C THR A 73 -32.64 7.99 14.32
N ILE A 74 -32.63 6.68 14.06
CA ILE A 74 -31.48 5.89 13.62
C ILE A 74 -31.62 5.69 12.12
N GLY A 75 -31.20 6.71 11.37
CA GLY A 75 -31.24 6.71 9.91
C GLY A 75 -30.13 5.91 9.23
N TRP A 76 -29.03 5.62 9.95
CA TRP A 76 -27.92 4.79 9.50
C TRP A 76 -27.60 3.73 10.55
N ALA A 77 -27.37 2.50 10.11
CA ALA A 77 -26.98 1.40 10.97
C ALA A 77 -26.11 0.41 10.19
N TRP A 78 -26.64 -0.75 9.81
CA TRP A 78 -25.89 -1.82 9.15
C TRP A 78 -25.42 -1.42 7.75
N ASP A 79 -26.23 -0.65 7.02
CA ASP A 79 -25.89 -0.10 5.72
C ASP A 79 -24.55 0.65 5.72
N ILE A 80 -24.43 1.70 6.54
CA ILE A 80 -23.21 2.50 6.61
C ILE A 80 -22.10 1.80 7.42
N THR A 81 -22.44 0.98 8.41
CA THR A 81 -21.45 0.14 9.12
C THR A 81 -20.70 -0.75 8.13
N ASN A 82 -21.45 -1.45 7.27
CA ASN A 82 -20.87 -2.37 6.28
C ASN A 82 -20.12 -1.62 5.19
N PHE A 83 -20.64 -0.47 4.75
CA PHE A 83 -19.94 0.43 3.84
C PHE A 83 -18.53 0.76 4.33
N VAL A 84 -18.41 1.36 5.52
CA VAL A 84 -17.11 1.79 6.07
C VAL A 84 -16.20 0.58 6.35
N TRP A 85 -16.78 -0.55 6.76
CA TRP A 85 -16.04 -1.79 6.98
C TRP A 85 -15.43 -2.35 5.68
N TRP A 86 -16.21 -2.41 4.60
CA TRP A 86 -15.72 -2.84 3.28
C TRP A 86 -14.69 -1.87 2.68
N VAL A 87 -14.91 -0.56 2.82
CA VAL A 87 -13.90 0.45 2.42
C VAL A 87 -12.61 0.19 3.21
N GLY A 88 -12.72 0.02 4.53
CA GLY A 88 -11.57 -0.24 5.42
C GLY A 88 -10.77 -1.47 5.02
N ILE A 89 -11.44 -2.61 4.76
CA ILE A 89 -10.78 -3.82 4.24
C ILE A 89 -10.03 -3.53 2.95
N GLY A 90 -10.66 -2.75 2.05
CA GLY A 90 -10.08 -2.39 0.77
C GLY A 90 -8.75 -1.61 0.87
N HIS A 91 -8.43 -0.95 1.98
CA HIS A 91 -7.23 -0.11 2.08
C HIS A 91 -5.92 -0.89 2.24
N ALA A 92 -5.94 -2.11 2.78
CA ALA A 92 -4.70 -2.84 3.02
C ALA A 92 -3.99 -3.26 1.73
N GLY A 93 -4.72 -3.61 0.67
CA GLY A 93 -4.10 -4.06 -0.57
C GLY A 93 -3.31 -2.97 -1.28
N THR A 94 -3.87 -1.76 -1.37
CA THR A 94 -3.17 -0.59 -1.92
C THR A 94 -2.03 -0.13 -1.02
N LEU A 95 -2.15 -0.24 0.31
CA LEU A 95 -1.02 0.00 1.21
C LEU A 95 0.11 -1.01 0.97
N ILE A 96 -0.21 -2.30 0.87
CA ILE A 96 0.76 -3.38 0.59
C ILE A 96 1.46 -3.13 -0.75
N SER A 97 0.75 -2.64 -1.76
CA SER A 97 1.33 -2.49 -3.10
C SER A 97 1.98 -1.14 -3.36
N ALA A 98 1.49 -0.06 -2.76
CA ALA A 98 2.02 1.29 -2.96
C ALA A 98 3.00 1.67 -1.84
N VAL A 99 2.57 1.67 -0.58
CA VAL A 99 3.38 2.16 0.55
C VAL A 99 4.60 1.27 0.77
N LEU A 100 4.44 -0.06 0.75
CA LEU A 100 5.59 -0.96 0.89
C LEU A 100 6.52 -0.92 -0.34
N LEU A 101 6.01 -0.56 -1.53
CA LEU A 101 6.86 -0.32 -2.70
C LEU A 101 7.72 0.93 -2.49
N LEU A 102 7.15 2.02 -1.97
CA LEU A 102 7.89 3.24 -1.64
C LEU A 102 8.97 2.97 -0.57
N PHE A 103 8.68 2.14 0.43
CA PHE A 103 9.66 1.69 1.42
C PHE A 103 10.59 0.58 0.92
N ARG A 104 10.51 0.19 -0.36
CA ARG A 104 11.32 -0.85 -1.01
C ARG A 104 11.34 -2.18 -0.24
N GLN A 105 10.22 -2.53 0.39
CA GLN A 105 10.09 -3.77 1.17
C GLN A 105 9.91 -4.97 0.24
N LYS A 106 10.89 -5.88 0.20
CA LYS A 106 10.89 -7.03 -0.73
C LYS A 106 9.86 -8.12 -0.39
N TRP A 107 9.43 -8.26 0.86
CA TRP A 107 8.47 -9.29 1.26
C TRP A 107 7.07 -9.05 0.69
N ARG A 108 6.75 -7.82 0.23
CA ARG A 108 5.46 -7.52 -0.41
C ARG A 108 5.25 -8.30 -1.72
N MET A 109 6.33 -8.71 -2.40
CA MET A 109 6.28 -9.27 -3.76
C MET A 109 5.50 -10.59 -3.83
N ALA A 110 5.43 -11.33 -2.70
CA ALA A 110 4.68 -12.57 -2.58
C ALA A 110 3.20 -12.37 -2.21
N ILE A 111 2.75 -11.14 -1.95
CA ILE A 111 1.40 -10.88 -1.44
C ILE A 111 0.63 -9.81 -2.22
N ASN A 112 1.32 -8.98 -3.01
CA ASN A 112 0.74 -7.81 -3.68
C ASN A 112 -0.50 -8.11 -4.54
N ARG A 113 -0.44 -9.08 -5.46
CA ARG A 113 -1.54 -9.36 -6.41
C ARG A 113 -2.82 -9.80 -5.73
N SER A 114 -2.69 -10.67 -4.73
CA SER A 114 -3.80 -11.13 -3.91
C SER A 114 -4.41 -9.99 -3.09
N ALA A 115 -3.57 -9.12 -2.54
CA ALA A 115 -4.00 -7.99 -1.75
C ALA A 115 -4.68 -6.90 -2.62
N GLU A 116 -4.13 -6.60 -3.79
CA GLU A 116 -4.73 -5.69 -4.78
C GLU A 116 -6.10 -6.19 -5.27
N ALA A 117 -6.23 -7.49 -5.56
CA ALA A 117 -7.50 -8.09 -5.94
C ALA A 117 -8.53 -7.98 -4.82
N MET A 118 -8.12 -8.25 -3.58
CA MET A 118 -8.96 -8.05 -2.39
C MET A 118 -9.45 -6.60 -2.31
N THR A 119 -8.58 -5.61 -2.53
CA THR A 119 -8.97 -4.19 -2.55
C THR A 119 -10.08 -3.94 -3.55
N ILE A 120 -9.93 -4.36 -4.81
CA ILE A 120 -10.90 -4.05 -5.86
C ILE A 120 -12.26 -4.66 -5.54
N PHE A 121 -12.29 -5.92 -5.09
CA PHE A 121 -13.55 -6.58 -4.75
C PHE A 121 -14.20 -5.99 -3.50
N ALA A 122 -13.41 -5.63 -2.49
CA ALA A 122 -13.92 -4.99 -1.28
C ALA A 122 -14.48 -3.59 -1.59
N VAL A 123 -13.79 -2.79 -2.41
CA VAL A 123 -14.28 -1.46 -2.84
C VAL A 123 -15.53 -1.57 -3.70
N PHE A 124 -15.65 -2.61 -4.53
CA PHE A 124 -16.87 -2.87 -5.29
C PHE A 124 -18.05 -3.21 -4.35
N MET A 125 -17.82 -4.03 -3.32
CA MET A 125 -18.85 -4.28 -2.27
C MET A 125 -19.18 -3.02 -1.49
N ALA A 126 -18.18 -2.19 -1.17
CA ALA A 126 -18.38 -0.92 -0.48
C ALA A 126 -19.24 0.04 -1.31
N GLY A 127 -18.90 0.25 -2.58
CA GLY A 127 -19.60 1.17 -3.48
C GLY A 127 -21.05 0.79 -3.75
N LEU A 128 -21.45 -0.46 -3.47
CA LEU A 128 -22.84 -0.88 -3.51
C LEU A 128 -23.69 -0.17 -2.44
N PHE A 129 -23.16 0.02 -1.22
CA PHE A 129 -23.93 0.55 -0.09
C PHE A 129 -24.41 2.00 -0.30
N PRO A 130 -23.56 2.97 -0.72
CA PRO A 130 -23.97 4.32 -1.12
C PRO A 130 -25.12 4.33 -2.13
N LEU A 131 -25.17 3.33 -3.02
CA LEU A 131 -26.22 3.21 -4.03
C LEU A 131 -27.51 2.66 -3.42
N ILE A 132 -27.45 1.50 -2.76
CA ILE A 132 -28.66 0.80 -2.32
C ILE A 132 -29.31 1.45 -1.09
N HIS A 133 -28.58 2.27 -0.32
CA HIS A 133 -29.17 3.02 0.79
C HIS A 133 -30.00 4.23 0.32
N MET A 134 -29.91 4.62 -0.97
CA MET A 134 -30.70 5.73 -1.49
C MET A 134 -32.17 5.35 -1.58
N GLY A 135 -33.05 6.18 -1.02
CA GLY A 135 -34.50 6.02 -1.17
C GLY A 135 -35.00 6.13 -2.62
N ARG A 136 -34.22 6.79 -3.51
CA ARG A 136 -34.55 7.00 -4.93
C ARG A 136 -33.31 6.79 -5.80
N LEU A 137 -32.82 5.55 -5.87
CA LEU A 137 -31.59 5.20 -6.61
C LEU A 137 -31.59 5.66 -8.07
N TRP A 138 -32.73 5.69 -8.76
CA TRP A 138 -32.81 6.15 -10.15
C TRP A 138 -32.45 7.64 -10.34
N LEU A 139 -32.42 8.44 -9.28
CA LEU A 139 -31.93 9.82 -9.28
C LEU A 139 -30.47 9.94 -8.83
N GLY A 140 -29.77 8.83 -8.58
CA GLY A 140 -28.39 8.83 -8.07
C GLY A 140 -27.39 9.61 -8.94
N TYR A 141 -27.68 9.76 -10.24
CA TYR A 141 -26.85 10.56 -11.15
C TYR A 141 -26.87 12.07 -10.82
N TRP A 142 -27.82 12.57 -10.02
CA TRP A 142 -27.87 13.98 -9.58
C TRP A 142 -26.74 14.36 -8.64
N VAL A 143 -26.07 13.37 -8.05
CA VAL A 143 -24.89 13.60 -7.19
C VAL A 143 -23.65 13.97 -8.03
N LEU A 144 -23.68 13.71 -9.34
CA LEU A 144 -22.58 14.09 -10.23
C LEU A 144 -22.75 15.56 -10.70
N PRO A 145 -21.67 16.36 -10.75
CA PRO A 145 -21.71 17.74 -11.22
C PRO A 145 -21.81 17.79 -12.75
N LEU A 146 -22.94 17.35 -13.30
CA LEU A 146 -23.21 17.30 -14.72
C LEU A 146 -24.01 18.54 -15.16
N PRO A 147 -23.64 19.19 -16.28
CA PRO A 147 -24.50 20.19 -16.92
C PRO A 147 -25.89 19.60 -17.18
N ASN A 148 -26.93 20.35 -16.83
CA ASN A 148 -28.31 19.89 -16.87
C ASN A 148 -29.26 20.96 -17.42
N GLN A 149 -30.48 20.55 -17.77
CA GLN A 149 -31.51 21.42 -18.33
C GLN A 149 -32.18 22.33 -17.29
N PHE A 150 -31.88 22.17 -16.00
CA PHE A 150 -32.46 22.96 -14.91
C PHE A 150 -31.71 24.29 -14.66
N GLY A 151 -30.89 24.73 -15.62
CA GLY A 151 -30.17 26.00 -15.57
C GLY A 151 -28.94 25.93 -14.68
N SER A 152 -28.89 26.76 -13.63
CA SER A 152 -27.76 26.88 -12.71
C SER A 152 -27.81 25.92 -11.53
N LEU A 153 -28.58 24.83 -11.62
CA LEU A 153 -28.65 23.85 -10.55
C LEU A 153 -27.38 23.00 -10.52
N TRP A 154 -26.66 23.04 -9.40
CA TRP A 154 -25.44 22.26 -9.16
C TRP A 154 -25.48 21.59 -7.79
N VAL A 155 -24.58 20.62 -7.59
CA VAL A 155 -24.40 19.91 -6.32
C VAL A 155 -23.72 20.81 -5.27
N ASN A 156 -23.95 20.50 -4.00
CA ASN A 156 -23.29 21.18 -2.88
C ASN A 156 -21.94 20.53 -2.56
N PHE A 157 -20.85 21.21 -2.90
CA PHE A 157 -19.49 20.75 -2.65
C PHE A 157 -19.04 20.78 -1.18
N ASN A 158 -19.88 21.25 -0.26
CA ASN A 158 -19.56 21.24 1.17
C ASN A 158 -19.98 19.95 1.89
N SER A 159 -20.66 19.03 1.20
CA SER A 159 -21.16 17.78 1.79
C SER A 159 -20.10 16.67 1.74
N PRO A 160 -19.68 16.09 2.87
CA PRO A 160 -18.77 14.94 2.91
C PRO A 160 -19.29 13.73 2.11
N LEU A 161 -20.61 13.49 2.10
CA LEU A 161 -21.21 12.43 1.28
C LEU A 161 -20.96 12.59 -0.24
N LEU A 162 -20.82 13.83 -0.72
CA LEU A 162 -20.44 14.07 -2.12
C LEU A 162 -18.95 13.76 -2.33
N TRP A 163 -18.11 14.11 -1.36
CA TRP A 163 -16.67 13.79 -1.41
C TRP A 163 -16.45 12.28 -1.44
N ASP A 164 -17.28 11.50 -0.74
CA ASP A 164 -17.28 10.05 -0.78
C ASP A 164 -17.45 9.48 -2.20
N VAL A 165 -18.36 10.06 -2.99
CA VAL A 165 -18.54 9.68 -4.39
C VAL A 165 -17.26 9.87 -5.20
N PHE A 166 -16.57 11.00 -5.02
CA PHE A 166 -15.29 11.27 -5.69
C PHE A 166 -14.17 10.38 -5.16
N ALA A 167 -14.09 10.20 -3.85
CA ALA A 167 -13.08 9.41 -3.18
C ALA A 167 -13.13 7.96 -3.63
N ILE A 168 -14.30 7.32 -3.57
CA ILE A 168 -14.48 5.90 -3.91
C ILE A 168 -14.34 5.66 -5.40
N SER A 169 -14.91 6.52 -6.24
CA SER A 169 -14.80 6.37 -7.70
C SER A 169 -13.35 6.53 -8.17
N THR A 170 -12.63 7.52 -7.63
CA THR A 170 -11.20 7.71 -7.90
C THR A 170 -10.38 6.54 -7.35
N TYR A 171 -10.68 6.10 -6.13
CA TYR A 171 -10.00 4.98 -5.48
C TYR A 171 -10.13 3.69 -6.25
N LEU A 172 -11.36 3.34 -6.69
CA LEU A 172 -11.61 2.16 -7.51
C LEU A 172 -10.90 2.27 -8.86
N SER A 173 -10.97 3.42 -9.52
CA SER A 173 -10.36 3.65 -10.83
C SER A 173 -8.82 3.53 -10.77
N VAL A 174 -8.19 4.22 -9.82
CA VAL A 174 -6.72 4.17 -9.63
C VAL A 174 -6.28 2.77 -9.22
N SER A 175 -7.00 2.12 -8.30
CA SER A 175 -6.66 0.75 -7.86
C SER A 175 -6.78 -0.26 -9.00
N LEU A 176 -7.84 -0.16 -9.82
CA LEU A 176 -8.04 -1.01 -10.98
C LEU A 176 -6.92 -0.84 -12.01
N VAL A 177 -6.58 0.41 -12.34
CA VAL A 177 -5.49 0.72 -13.28
C VAL A 177 -4.14 0.23 -12.75
N PHE A 178 -3.85 0.47 -11.47
CA PHE A 178 -2.59 0.08 -10.84
C PHE A 178 -2.43 -1.45 -10.80
N TRP A 179 -3.45 -2.17 -10.35
CA TRP A 179 -3.48 -3.64 -10.36
C TRP A 179 -3.37 -4.22 -11.76
N TYR A 180 -4.13 -3.66 -12.70
CA TYR A 180 -4.16 -4.14 -14.07
C TYR A 180 -2.82 -3.95 -14.78
N ILE A 181 -2.17 -2.78 -14.62
CA ILE A 181 -0.83 -2.53 -15.16
C ILE A 181 0.15 -3.57 -14.64
N GLY A 182 0.10 -3.87 -13.33
CA GLY A 182 0.91 -4.92 -12.72
C GLY A 182 0.72 -6.30 -13.35
N LEU A 183 -0.51 -6.63 -13.76
CA LEU A 183 -0.85 -7.92 -14.36
C LEU A 183 -0.45 -8.07 -15.84
N ILE A 184 -0.19 -6.97 -16.56
CA ILE A 184 0.16 -7.02 -18.00
C ILE A 184 1.28 -8.03 -18.31
N PRO A 185 2.46 -7.97 -17.66
CA PRO A 185 3.53 -8.93 -17.92
C PRO A 185 3.22 -10.34 -17.39
N ASP A 186 2.36 -10.47 -16.38
CA ASP A 186 1.93 -11.79 -15.87
C ASP A 186 0.99 -12.48 -16.88
N PHE A 187 0.04 -11.74 -17.48
CA PHE A 187 -0.82 -12.23 -18.56
C PHE A 187 -0.04 -12.62 -19.81
N ALA A 188 1.03 -11.90 -20.14
CA ALA A 188 1.90 -12.27 -21.24
C ALA A 188 2.53 -13.65 -21.03
N THR A 189 2.96 -13.94 -19.80
CA THR A 189 3.51 -15.26 -19.43
C THR A 189 2.45 -16.36 -19.58
N ILE A 190 1.22 -16.13 -19.12
CA ILE A 190 0.12 -17.10 -19.23
C ILE A 190 -0.31 -17.30 -20.69
N ARG A 191 -0.36 -16.23 -21.49
CA ARG A 191 -0.64 -16.26 -22.94
C ARG A 191 0.32 -17.19 -23.68
N ASP A 192 1.61 -17.09 -23.37
CA ASP A 192 2.66 -17.85 -24.05
C ASP A 192 2.62 -19.34 -23.68
N ARG A 193 2.12 -19.67 -22.48
CA ARG A 193 1.90 -21.05 -22.03
C ARG A 193 0.55 -21.64 -22.44
N ALA A 194 -0.45 -20.81 -22.71
CA ALA A 194 -1.82 -21.25 -23.00
C ALA A 194 -1.88 -22.11 -24.29
N LYS A 195 -2.23 -23.39 -24.12
CA LYS A 195 -2.36 -24.37 -25.23
C LYS A 195 -3.67 -24.25 -26.01
N LYS A 196 -4.76 -23.85 -25.34
CA LYS A 196 -6.10 -23.77 -25.93
C LYS A 196 -6.31 -22.43 -26.64
N PRO A 197 -7.00 -22.39 -27.80
CA PRO A 197 -7.14 -21.19 -28.61
C PRO A 197 -7.93 -20.08 -27.90
N ILE A 198 -8.98 -20.41 -27.14
CA ILE A 198 -9.82 -19.42 -26.44
C ILE A 198 -9.04 -18.73 -25.31
N PRO A 199 -8.48 -19.44 -24.30
CA PRO A 199 -7.63 -18.82 -23.29
C PRO A 199 -6.46 -18.03 -23.89
N LYS A 200 -5.79 -18.57 -24.91
CA LYS A 200 -4.68 -17.87 -25.58
C LYS A 200 -5.11 -16.54 -26.19
N LYS A 201 -6.28 -16.50 -26.86
CA LYS A 201 -6.84 -15.26 -27.40
C LYS A 201 -7.21 -14.27 -26.29
N MET A 202 -7.84 -14.73 -25.21
CA MET A 202 -8.21 -13.89 -24.06
C MET A 202 -6.99 -13.27 -23.40
N TYR A 203 -5.98 -14.06 -23.04
CA TYR A 203 -4.74 -13.54 -22.44
C TYR A 203 -3.92 -12.71 -23.42
N SER A 204 -4.01 -12.96 -24.73
CA SER A 204 -3.40 -12.09 -25.74
C SER A 204 -3.98 -10.68 -25.69
N ILE A 205 -5.31 -10.56 -25.64
CA ILE A 205 -6.01 -9.28 -25.48
C ILE A 205 -5.64 -8.62 -24.14
N LEU A 206 -5.71 -9.37 -23.03
CA LEU A 206 -5.40 -8.85 -21.69
C LEU A 206 -3.93 -8.45 -21.49
N SER A 207 -3.00 -9.03 -22.25
CA SER A 207 -1.57 -8.70 -22.17
C SER A 207 -1.17 -7.44 -22.95
N PHE A 208 -2.09 -6.79 -23.68
CA PHE A 208 -1.81 -5.61 -24.52
C PHE A 208 -0.57 -5.76 -25.44
N GLY A 209 -0.33 -6.96 -25.96
CA GLY A 209 0.83 -7.22 -26.84
C GLY A 209 2.19 -7.11 -26.14
N TRP A 210 2.24 -7.28 -24.81
CA TRP A 210 3.48 -7.22 -24.05
C TRP A 210 4.52 -8.23 -24.57
N SER A 211 5.71 -7.72 -24.86
CA SER A 211 6.83 -8.45 -25.46
C SER A 211 8.08 -8.54 -24.58
N GLY A 212 8.09 -7.89 -23.40
CA GLY A 212 9.20 -7.96 -22.46
C GLY A 212 10.48 -7.21 -22.86
N ARG A 213 10.43 -6.29 -23.84
CA ARG A 213 11.59 -5.47 -24.24
C ARG A 213 12.06 -4.57 -23.10
N ALA A 214 13.36 -4.24 -23.07
CA ALA A 214 13.95 -3.37 -22.04
C ALA A 214 13.22 -2.01 -21.89
N LYS A 215 12.81 -1.40 -23.01
CA LYS A 215 12.02 -0.15 -23.00
C LYS A 215 10.68 -0.30 -22.28
N HIS A 216 10.03 -1.47 -22.40
CA HIS A 216 8.75 -1.73 -21.73
C HIS A 216 8.95 -1.86 -20.23
N TRP A 217 9.99 -2.57 -19.79
CA TRP A 217 10.33 -2.71 -18.37
C TRP A 217 10.66 -1.38 -17.71
N ASN A 218 11.52 -0.56 -18.33
CA ASN A 218 11.85 0.77 -17.80
C ASN A 218 10.60 1.65 -17.61
N ARG A 219 9.68 1.65 -18.60
CA ARG A 219 8.42 2.38 -18.52
C ARG A 219 7.47 1.80 -17.47
N PHE A 220 7.38 0.48 -17.38
CA PHE A 220 6.56 -0.20 -16.38
C PHE A 220 7.01 0.13 -14.95
N GLU A 221 8.31 0.11 -14.67
CA GLU A 221 8.85 0.48 -13.37
C GLU A 221 8.58 1.95 -13.04
N THR A 222 8.80 2.85 -14.00
CA THR A 222 8.52 4.29 -13.84
C THR A 222 7.04 4.54 -13.53
N VAL A 223 6.13 3.93 -14.30
CA VAL A 223 4.68 4.08 -14.10
C VAL A 223 4.24 3.48 -12.77
N SER A 224 4.77 2.31 -12.40
CA SER A 224 4.45 1.66 -11.12
C SER A 224 4.86 2.52 -9.93
N LEU A 225 6.03 3.16 -10.00
CA LEU A 225 6.51 4.06 -8.94
C LEU A 225 5.68 5.34 -8.86
N VAL A 226 5.31 5.94 -10.01
CA VAL A 226 4.42 7.11 -10.05
C VAL A 226 3.04 6.77 -9.49
N LEU A 227 2.45 5.65 -9.91
CA LEU A 227 1.15 5.21 -9.40
C LEU A 227 1.19 4.91 -7.91
N ALA A 228 2.27 4.32 -7.39
CA ALA A 228 2.43 4.14 -5.95
C ALA A 228 2.56 5.46 -5.18
N GLY A 229 3.27 6.44 -5.76
CA GLY A 229 3.36 7.80 -5.23
C GLY A 229 2.00 8.51 -5.19
N LEU A 230 1.14 8.30 -6.19
CA LEU A 230 -0.21 8.87 -6.25
C LEU A 230 -1.22 8.10 -5.37
N ALA A 231 -1.15 6.77 -5.37
CA ALA A 231 -2.06 5.91 -4.60
C ALA A 231 -1.85 6.07 -3.10
N THR A 232 -0.63 6.36 -2.64
CA THR A 232 -0.34 6.50 -1.21
C THR A 232 -1.16 7.62 -0.55
N PRO A 233 -1.07 8.90 -0.98
CA PRO A 233 -1.95 9.96 -0.48
C PRO A 233 -3.45 9.64 -0.65
N LEU A 234 -3.82 9.00 -1.76
CA LEU A 234 -5.20 8.62 -2.03
C LEU A 234 -5.76 7.67 -0.97
N VAL A 235 -4.98 6.66 -0.56
CA VAL A 235 -5.36 5.72 0.51
C VAL A 235 -5.57 6.44 1.83
N PHE A 236 -4.70 7.40 2.19
CA PHE A 236 -4.88 8.20 3.39
C PHE A 236 -6.09 9.13 3.30
N SER A 237 -6.34 9.73 2.13
CA SER A 237 -7.43 10.68 1.95
C SER A 237 -8.80 10.00 1.89
N VAL A 238 -8.95 8.87 1.19
CA VAL A 238 -10.26 8.21 0.98
C VAL A 238 -10.90 7.84 2.31
N HIS A 239 -10.16 7.15 3.18
CA HIS A 239 -10.71 6.73 4.46
C HIS A 239 -10.83 7.89 5.47
N SER A 240 -10.02 8.95 5.29
CA SER A 240 -10.22 10.20 6.02
C SER A 240 -11.52 10.90 5.62
N ILE A 241 -11.84 10.92 4.32
CA ILE A 241 -13.08 11.50 3.77
C ILE A 241 -14.30 10.74 4.31
N VAL A 242 -14.26 9.40 4.28
CA VAL A 242 -15.32 8.57 4.88
C VAL A 242 -15.47 8.85 6.39
N SER A 243 -14.38 9.18 7.09
CA SER A 243 -14.48 9.57 8.51
C SER A 243 -15.12 10.96 8.70
N PHE A 244 -15.00 11.86 7.71
CA PHE A 244 -15.56 13.21 7.79
C PHE A 244 -17.09 13.19 7.80
N ASP A 245 -17.74 12.17 7.23
CA ASP A 245 -19.18 11.96 7.37
C ASP A 245 -19.65 11.98 8.83
N PHE A 246 -18.79 11.52 9.75
CA PHE A 246 -19.04 11.54 11.18
C PHE A 246 -18.38 12.76 11.84
N ALA A 247 -17.09 12.98 11.58
CA ALA A 247 -16.29 13.98 12.30
C ALA A 247 -16.82 15.41 12.15
N THR A 248 -17.42 15.76 11.01
CA THR A 248 -17.97 17.10 10.77
C THR A 248 -19.41 17.25 11.28
N SER A 249 -20.05 16.17 11.72
CA SER A 249 -21.37 16.21 12.34
C SER A 249 -21.30 16.88 13.71
N VAL A 250 -22.44 17.33 14.21
CA VAL A 250 -22.59 17.91 15.56
C VAL A 250 -22.96 16.87 16.62
N ILE A 251 -23.08 15.59 16.26
CA ILE A 251 -23.54 14.54 17.18
C ILE A 251 -22.46 14.23 18.24
N PRO A 252 -22.82 14.16 19.53
CA PRO A 252 -21.90 13.76 20.59
C PRO A 252 -21.31 12.37 20.32
N GLY A 253 -20.00 12.23 20.42
CA GLY A 253 -19.29 10.99 20.09
C GLY A 253 -18.99 10.80 18.60
N TRP A 254 -19.44 11.70 17.72
CA TRP A 254 -18.99 11.82 16.33
C TRP A 254 -18.13 13.05 16.09
N HIS A 255 -18.47 14.20 16.71
CA HIS A 255 -17.76 15.46 16.53
C HIS A 255 -16.37 15.44 17.18
N THR A 256 -15.38 14.84 16.50
CA THR A 256 -14.01 14.74 17.02
C THR A 256 -12.98 14.83 15.91
N THR A 257 -11.87 15.50 16.21
CA THR A 257 -10.78 15.75 15.26
C THR A 257 -9.84 14.57 15.08
N ILE A 258 -9.91 13.56 15.96
CA ILE A 258 -9.04 12.38 15.89
C ILE A 258 -9.52 11.35 14.86
N PHE A 259 -10.77 11.45 14.38
CA PHE A 259 -11.38 10.46 13.51
C PHE A 259 -10.62 10.16 12.22
N PRO A 260 -10.15 11.14 11.42
CA PRO A 260 -9.45 10.83 10.17
C PRO A 260 -8.21 9.92 10.33
N PRO A 261 -7.20 10.24 11.18
CA PRO A 261 -6.05 9.35 11.36
C PRO A 261 -6.42 8.03 12.06
N TYR A 262 -7.36 8.07 13.01
CA TYR A 262 -7.85 6.88 13.71
C TYR A 262 -8.53 5.88 12.76
N PHE A 263 -9.44 6.36 11.91
CA PHE A 263 -10.14 5.55 10.93
C PHE A 263 -9.13 4.89 9.99
N VAL A 264 -8.12 5.64 9.51
CA VAL A 264 -7.07 5.09 8.63
C VAL A 264 -6.29 3.99 9.35
N ALA A 265 -5.87 4.18 10.60
CA ALA A 265 -5.19 3.15 11.37
C ALA A 265 -6.06 1.87 11.50
N GLY A 266 -7.35 2.04 11.77
CA GLY A 266 -8.33 0.96 11.80
C GLY A 266 -8.50 0.25 10.45
N ALA A 267 -8.46 0.98 9.33
CA ALA A 267 -8.51 0.41 7.99
C ALA A 267 -7.29 -0.47 7.70
N VAL A 268 -6.08 -0.02 8.07
CA VAL A 268 -4.86 -0.83 7.95
C VAL A 268 -4.95 -2.08 8.83
N PHE A 269 -5.38 -1.92 10.08
CA PHE A 269 -5.54 -3.02 11.03
C PHE A 269 -6.53 -4.11 10.52
N SER A 270 -7.74 -3.72 10.13
CA SER A 270 -8.76 -4.62 9.57
C SER A 270 -8.31 -5.26 8.25
N GLY A 271 -7.78 -4.46 7.33
CA GLY A 271 -7.41 -4.94 6.02
C GLY A 271 -6.25 -5.94 6.05
N PHE A 272 -5.21 -5.73 6.87
CA PHE A 272 -4.13 -6.72 7.02
C PHE A 272 -4.64 -8.03 7.64
N ALA A 273 -5.59 -7.95 8.58
CA ALA A 273 -6.25 -9.12 9.12
C ALA A 273 -7.03 -9.88 8.04
N MET A 274 -7.78 -9.18 7.18
CA MET A 274 -8.48 -9.83 6.05
C MET A 274 -7.50 -10.47 5.06
N VAL A 275 -6.42 -9.78 4.70
CA VAL A 275 -5.36 -10.33 3.83
C VAL A 275 -4.81 -11.63 4.41
N GLN A 276 -4.54 -11.70 5.71
CA GLN A 276 -4.07 -12.92 6.33
C GLN A 276 -5.07 -14.07 6.26
N THR A 277 -6.34 -13.81 6.55
CA THR A 277 -7.40 -14.83 6.45
C THR A 277 -7.42 -15.46 5.05
N LEU A 278 -7.36 -14.63 4.01
CA LEU A 278 -7.37 -15.09 2.61
C LEU A 278 -6.07 -15.78 2.22
N LEU A 279 -4.92 -15.17 2.51
CA LEU A 279 -3.61 -15.69 2.11
C LEU A 279 -3.30 -17.03 2.78
N LEU A 280 -3.66 -17.24 4.05
CA LEU A 280 -3.39 -18.50 4.75
C LEU A 280 -4.17 -19.67 4.14
N ILE A 281 -5.42 -19.43 3.72
CA ILE A 281 -6.23 -20.43 3.00
C ILE A 281 -5.61 -20.69 1.62
N MET A 282 -5.33 -19.63 0.86
CA MET A 282 -4.78 -19.70 -0.50
C MET A 282 -3.42 -20.39 -0.54
N ARG A 283 -2.55 -20.09 0.43
CA ARG A 283 -1.26 -20.72 0.65
C ARG A 283 -1.38 -22.24 0.64
N LYS A 284 -2.33 -22.79 1.39
CA LYS A 284 -2.53 -24.24 1.50
C LYS A 284 -3.26 -24.82 0.29
N ALA A 285 -4.28 -24.12 -0.21
CA ALA A 285 -5.10 -24.58 -1.32
C ALA A 285 -4.33 -24.68 -2.64
N MET A 286 -3.34 -23.82 -2.85
CA MET A 286 -2.56 -23.75 -4.10
C MET A 286 -1.13 -24.32 -3.99
N GLY A 287 -0.70 -24.72 -2.79
CA GLY A 287 0.65 -25.23 -2.59
C GLY A 287 1.74 -24.15 -2.66
N LEU A 288 1.45 -22.93 -2.18
CA LEU A 288 2.34 -21.77 -2.26
C LEU A 288 3.17 -21.56 -0.97
N GLU A 289 3.34 -22.61 -0.17
CA GLU A 289 4.01 -22.53 1.14
C GLU A 289 5.47 -22.05 1.08
N ALA A 290 6.15 -22.27 -0.05
CA ALA A 290 7.53 -21.86 -0.27
C ALA A 290 7.69 -20.34 -0.49
N TYR A 291 6.63 -19.67 -0.97
CA TYR A 291 6.60 -18.23 -1.24
C TYR A 291 5.97 -17.45 -0.10
N ILE A 292 4.89 -17.97 0.49
CA ILE A 292 4.20 -17.36 1.61
C ILE A 292 4.48 -18.21 2.84
N HIS A 293 5.61 -17.97 3.50
CA HIS A 293 5.98 -18.68 4.73
C HIS A 293 5.80 -17.82 5.98
N THR A 294 6.18 -18.37 7.13
CA THR A 294 6.02 -17.77 8.47
C THR A 294 6.52 -16.33 8.57
N LYS A 295 7.56 -15.94 7.82
CA LYS A 295 8.11 -14.59 7.89
C LYS A 295 7.16 -13.52 7.35
N HIS A 296 6.53 -13.80 6.21
CA HIS A 296 5.52 -12.92 5.63
C HIS A 296 4.36 -12.71 6.61
N VAL A 297 3.93 -13.80 7.25
CA VAL A 297 2.87 -13.79 8.26
C VAL A 297 3.29 -13.02 9.51
N GLU A 298 4.52 -13.23 9.98
CA GLU A 298 5.09 -12.51 11.12
C GLU A 298 5.15 -11.00 10.86
N TYR A 299 5.60 -10.56 9.68
CA TYR A 299 5.64 -9.14 9.33
C TYR A 299 4.25 -8.51 9.28
N MET A 300 3.27 -9.21 8.68
CA MET A 300 1.88 -8.75 8.70
C MET A 300 1.32 -8.68 10.13
N ASN A 301 1.63 -9.65 10.99
CA ASN A 301 1.24 -9.61 12.41
C ASN A 301 1.88 -8.43 13.17
N ILE A 302 3.12 -8.07 12.86
CA ILE A 302 3.75 -6.88 13.44
C ILE A 302 2.99 -5.63 13.04
N VAL A 303 2.61 -5.49 11.77
CA VAL A 303 1.81 -4.36 11.29
C VAL A 303 0.46 -4.32 12.03
N ILE A 304 -0.26 -5.44 12.11
CA ILE A 304 -1.55 -5.58 12.81
C ILE A 304 -1.42 -5.17 14.28
N MET A 305 -0.38 -5.63 14.98
CA MET A 305 -0.14 -5.32 16.38
C MET A 305 0.16 -3.84 16.61
N VAL A 306 0.98 -3.22 15.76
CA VAL A 306 1.32 -1.80 15.86
C VAL A 306 0.08 -0.94 15.59
N THR A 307 -0.66 -1.22 14.51
CA THR A 307 -1.86 -0.44 14.18
C THR A 307 -2.98 -0.67 15.18
N GLY A 308 -3.17 -1.89 15.68
CA GLY A 308 -4.10 -2.17 16.78
C GLY A 308 -3.75 -1.42 18.06
N SER A 309 -2.46 -1.23 18.36
CA SER A 309 -2.02 -0.42 19.51
C SER A 309 -2.25 1.09 19.29
N ILE A 310 -2.09 1.58 18.06
CA ILE A 310 -2.45 2.97 17.69
C ILE A 310 -3.96 3.19 17.87
N VAL A 311 -4.78 2.25 17.38
CA VAL A 311 -6.24 2.27 17.56
C VAL A 311 -6.63 2.23 19.05
N GLY A 312 -6.01 1.35 19.84
CA GLY A 312 -6.24 1.32 21.29
C GLY A 312 -5.86 2.62 22.00
N THR A 313 -4.78 3.28 21.56
CA THR A 313 -4.39 4.61 22.08
C THR A 313 -5.42 5.67 21.74
N ALA A 314 -5.96 5.65 20.51
CA ALA A 314 -7.06 6.54 20.12
C ALA A 314 -8.31 6.34 20.98
N TYR A 315 -8.72 5.09 21.26
CA TYR A 315 -9.86 4.82 22.14
C TYR A 315 -9.67 5.39 23.56
N ILE A 316 -8.47 5.21 24.13
CA ILE A 316 -8.14 5.76 25.45
C ILE A 316 -8.17 7.30 25.41
N THR A 317 -7.71 7.88 24.30
CA THR A 317 -7.72 9.33 24.10
C THR A 317 -9.15 9.86 24.05
N GLU A 318 -10.06 9.18 23.35
CA GLU A 318 -11.49 9.55 23.33
C GLU A 318 -12.12 9.49 24.73
N LEU A 319 -11.85 8.42 25.50
CA LEU A 319 -12.32 8.31 26.88
C LEU A 319 -11.76 9.43 27.77
N PHE A 320 -10.48 9.76 27.60
CA PHE A 320 -9.84 10.85 28.33
C PHE A 320 -10.44 12.20 27.97
N ILE A 321 -10.64 12.50 26.67
CA ILE A 321 -11.21 13.77 26.22
C ILE A 321 -12.67 13.89 26.65
N SER A 322 -13.46 12.82 26.59
CA SER A 322 -14.85 12.80 27.08
C SER A 322 -14.95 13.15 28.56
N TRP A 323 -13.99 12.70 29.38
CA TRP A 323 -13.90 13.09 30.79
C TRP A 323 -13.35 14.52 30.97
N TYR A 324 -12.33 14.90 30.18
CA TYR A 324 -11.63 16.18 30.28
C TYR A 324 -12.44 17.38 29.77
N SER A 325 -13.30 17.18 28.75
CA SER A 325 -14.03 18.29 28.10
C SER A 325 -15.06 18.95 29.01
N GLY A 326 -15.53 18.25 30.04
CA GLY A 326 -16.58 18.74 30.94
C GLY A 326 -17.96 18.88 30.29
N VAL A 327 -18.13 18.44 29.04
CA VAL A 327 -19.41 18.48 28.32
C VAL A 327 -20.24 17.26 28.71
N GLU A 328 -21.38 17.49 29.36
CA GLU A 328 -22.26 16.43 29.89
C GLU A 328 -22.67 15.42 28.80
N TYR A 329 -23.02 15.90 27.60
CA TYR A 329 -23.44 15.04 26.49
C TYR A 329 -22.32 14.13 25.97
N GLU A 330 -21.07 14.61 25.94
CA GLU A 330 -19.93 13.77 25.56
C GLU A 330 -19.62 12.74 26.64
N GLY A 331 -19.62 13.14 27.91
CA GLY A 331 -19.47 12.22 29.05
C GLY A 331 -20.53 11.13 29.04
N TYR A 332 -21.79 11.52 28.83
CA TYR A 332 -22.91 10.58 28.73
C TYR A 332 -22.79 9.63 27.53
N ALA A 333 -22.39 10.12 26.35
CA ALA A 333 -22.24 9.29 25.16
C ALA A 333 -21.26 8.12 25.39
N PHE A 334 -20.09 8.38 25.98
CA PHE A 334 -19.11 7.34 26.28
C PHE A 334 -19.50 6.46 27.46
N PHE A 335 -20.19 7.01 28.48
CA PHE A 335 -20.76 6.19 29.54
C PHE A 335 -21.82 5.23 29.01
N ASN A 336 -22.69 5.70 28.11
CA ASN A 336 -23.74 4.91 27.46
C ASN A 336 -23.13 3.83 26.54
N ARG A 337 -21.98 4.07 25.90
CA ARG A 337 -21.24 3.00 25.20
C ARG A 337 -20.84 1.87 26.14
N ALA A 338 -20.33 2.20 27.34
CA ALA A 338 -19.79 1.22 28.28
C ALA A 338 -20.86 0.43 29.06
N THR A 339 -21.94 1.08 29.50
CA THR A 339 -22.95 0.50 30.40
C THR A 339 -24.38 0.52 29.87
N GLY A 340 -24.62 1.17 28.72
CA GLY A 340 -25.94 1.28 28.11
C GLY A 340 -26.42 0.01 27.39
N PRO A 341 -27.54 0.10 26.64
CA PRO A 341 -28.16 -1.06 25.97
C PRO A 341 -27.24 -1.82 25.00
N TYR A 342 -26.23 -1.15 24.45
CA TYR A 342 -25.25 -1.73 23.53
C TYR A 342 -23.89 -2.03 24.19
N TRP A 343 -23.84 -2.19 25.52
CA TRP A 343 -22.60 -2.53 26.24
C TRP A 343 -21.89 -3.73 25.60
N TRP A 344 -22.64 -4.76 25.21
CA TRP A 344 -22.10 -5.99 24.64
C TRP A 344 -21.32 -5.73 23.34
N ALA A 345 -21.76 -4.77 22.52
CA ALA A 345 -21.07 -4.39 21.29
C ALA A 345 -19.76 -3.64 21.60
N TYR A 346 -19.79 -2.71 22.55
CA TYR A 346 -18.62 -1.96 22.98
C TYR A 346 -17.54 -2.84 23.63
N TRP A 347 -17.94 -3.73 24.55
CA TRP A 347 -17.01 -4.67 25.19
C TRP A 347 -16.46 -5.71 24.22
N SER A 348 -17.25 -6.14 23.24
CA SER A 348 -16.78 -7.00 22.14
C SER A 348 -15.74 -6.27 21.30
N MET A 349 -16.01 -5.02 20.91
CA MET A 349 -15.06 -4.16 20.19
C MET A 349 -13.74 -4.00 20.96
N MET A 350 -13.80 -3.60 22.23
CA MET A 350 -12.59 -3.39 23.05
C MET A 350 -11.78 -4.68 23.23
N THR A 351 -12.45 -5.81 23.47
CA THR A 351 -11.78 -7.11 23.63
C THR A 351 -11.11 -7.55 22.33
N CYS A 352 -11.81 -7.45 21.21
CA CYS A 352 -11.30 -7.88 19.91
C CYS A 352 -10.20 -6.96 19.36
N ASN A 353 -10.32 -5.64 19.52
CA ASN A 353 -9.39 -4.69 18.90
C ASN A 353 -8.23 -4.30 19.82
N VAL A 354 -8.45 -4.20 21.13
CA VAL A 354 -7.40 -3.76 22.06
C VAL A 354 -6.69 -4.95 22.67
N ILE A 355 -7.41 -5.95 23.18
CA ILE A 355 -6.81 -7.06 23.95
C ILE A 355 -6.22 -8.11 23.00
N SER A 356 -6.99 -8.53 22.00
CA SER A 356 -6.61 -9.65 21.13
C SER A 356 -5.26 -9.44 20.39
N PRO A 357 -4.92 -8.24 19.84
CA PRO A 357 -3.65 -8.05 19.15
C PRO A 357 -2.44 -8.04 20.09
N GLN A 358 -2.61 -7.75 21.39
CA GLN A 358 -1.49 -7.75 22.34
C GLN A 358 -0.92 -9.15 22.56
N LEU A 359 -1.70 -10.20 22.28
CA LEU A 359 -1.21 -11.57 22.29
C LEU A 359 -0.09 -11.79 21.26
N MET A 360 0.00 -10.97 20.21
CA MET A 360 1.06 -11.03 19.20
C MET A 360 2.42 -10.51 19.69
N TRP A 361 2.52 -9.90 20.87
CA TRP A 361 3.82 -9.58 21.47
C TRP A 361 4.62 -10.86 21.79
N PHE A 362 3.93 -11.95 22.08
CA PHE A 362 4.57 -13.25 22.28
C PHE A 362 4.97 -13.86 20.94
N LYS A 363 6.27 -13.89 20.65
CA LYS A 363 6.82 -14.42 19.38
C LYS A 363 6.25 -15.81 19.01
N LYS A 364 6.09 -16.71 19.98
CA LYS A 364 5.51 -18.06 19.77
C LYS A 364 4.12 -18.01 19.16
N LEU A 365 3.27 -17.08 19.60
CA LEU A 365 1.92 -16.90 19.07
C LEU A 365 1.97 -16.20 17.71
N ARG A 366 2.79 -15.15 17.59
CA ARG A 366 2.96 -14.37 16.36
C ARG A 366 3.46 -15.19 15.17
N THR A 367 4.25 -16.24 15.40
CA THR A 367 4.76 -17.12 14.33
C THR A 367 3.86 -18.34 14.07
N SER A 368 2.80 -18.53 14.86
CA SER A 368 1.87 -19.64 14.69
C SER A 368 0.82 -19.31 13.62
N LEU A 369 0.81 -20.07 12.53
CA LEU A 369 -0.12 -19.85 11.41
C LEU A 369 -1.58 -20.05 11.82
N LEU A 370 -1.86 -21.05 12.66
CA LEU A 370 -3.23 -21.33 13.14
C LEU A 370 -3.73 -20.23 14.07
N PHE A 371 -2.89 -19.81 15.02
CA PHE A 371 -3.24 -18.70 15.92
C PHE A 371 -3.50 -17.42 15.12
N THR A 372 -2.64 -17.14 14.14
CA THR A 372 -2.76 -15.99 13.25
C THR A 372 -4.04 -16.01 12.42
N PHE A 373 -4.46 -17.17 11.94
CA PHE A 373 -5.73 -17.31 11.23
C PHE A 373 -6.95 -17.03 12.12
N ILE A 374 -6.93 -17.50 13.36
CA ILE A 374 -8.04 -17.28 14.30
C ILE A 374 -8.11 -15.80 14.70
N ILE A 375 -6.97 -15.21 15.07
CA ILE A 375 -6.91 -13.82 15.52
C ILE A 375 -7.28 -12.84 14.40
N SER A 376 -6.95 -13.15 13.14
CA SER A 376 -7.31 -12.30 12.01
C SER A 376 -8.84 -12.23 11.80
N ILE A 377 -9.57 -13.30 12.08
CA ILE A 377 -11.05 -13.30 12.07
C ILE A 377 -11.59 -12.47 13.25
N VAL A 378 -11.03 -12.64 14.45
CA VAL A 378 -11.41 -11.89 15.65
C VAL A 378 -11.23 -10.38 15.44
N VAL A 379 -10.12 -9.97 14.85
CA VAL A 379 -9.85 -8.56 14.50
C VAL A 379 -10.90 -8.02 13.52
N ASN A 380 -11.24 -8.74 12.46
CA ASN A 380 -12.25 -8.29 11.50
C ASN A 380 -13.64 -8.13 12.14
N ILE A 381 -14.02 -9.03 13.06
CA ILE A 381 -15.26 -8.93 13.83
C ILE A 381 -15.23 -7.71 14.75
N GLY A 382 -14.12 -7.49 15.46
CA GLY A 382 -13.94 -6.32 16.32
C GLY A 382 -14.01 -5.01 15.55
N MET A 383 -13.42 -4.95 14.36
CA MET A 383 -13.46 -3.78 13.47
C MET A 383 -14.84 -3.52 12.87
N TRP A 384 -15.65 -4.56 12.67
CA TRP A 384 -17.06 -4.37 12.34
C TRP A 384 -17.83 -3.76 13.50
N PHE A 385 -17.62 -4.27 14.73
CA PHE A 385 -18.21 -3.69 15.94
C PHE A 385 -17.75 -2.26 16.19
N GLU A 386 -16.51 -1.91 15.84
CA GLU A 386 -16.03 -0.53 15.92
C GLU A 386 -16.93 0.43 15.14
N ARG A 387 -17.19 0.12 13.86
CA ARG A 387 -18.06 0.95 13.02
C ARG A 387 -19.49 0.96 13.53
N TYR A 388 -20.01 -0.20 13.94
CA TYR A 388 -21.35 -0.31 14.51
C TYR A 388 -21.51 0.53 15.79
N VAL A 389 -20.53 0.47 16.68
CA VAL A 389 -20.51 1.23 17.93
C VAL A 389 -20.47 2.72 17.63
N ILE A 390 -19.54 3.19 16.80
CA ILE A 390 -19.47 4.61 16.44
C ILE A 390 -20.82 5.09 15.92
N ILE A 391 -21.41 4.38 14.95
CA ILE A 391 -22.63 4.83 14.28
C ILE A 391 -23.83 4.72 15.22
N VAL A 392 -24.19 3.51 15.63
CA VAL A 392 -25.48 3.24 16.29
C VAL A 392 -25.49 3.76 17.73
N THR A 393 -24.39 3.62 18.48
CA THR A 393 -24.39 4.03 19.90
C THR A 393 -24.38 5.54 20.10
N SER A 394 -24.01 6.32 19.07
CA SER A 394 -23.99 7.79 19.15
C SER A 394 -25.31 8.43 18.68
N ILE A 395 -26.06 7.75 17.82
CA ILE A 395 -27.34 8.28 17.28
C ILE A 395 -28.58 7.75 18.00
N HIS A 396 -28.51 6.57 18.62
CA HIS A 396 -29.68 6.01 19.29
C HIS A 396 -30.06 6.77 20.57
N ARG A 397 -29.09 7.46 21.18
CA ARG A 397 -29.22 8.32 22.35
C ARG A 397 -28.33 9.54 22.18
N ASP A 398 -28.91 10.62 21.69
CA ASP A 398 -28.27 11.91 21.49
C ASP A 398 -28.77 12.94 22.52
N TYR A 399 -28.85 14.22 22.14
CA TYR A 399 -29.25 15.33 23.00
C TYR A 399 -30.63 15.19 23.65
N LEU A 400 -31.64 14.68 22.94
CA LEU A 400 -33.03 14.73 23.40
C LEU A 400 -33.52 13.37 23.90
N PRO A 401 -33.87 13.20 25.18
CA PRO A 401 -34.38 11.93 25.68
C PRO A 401 -35.64 11.41 24.96
N SER A 402 -36.45 12.31 24.40
CA SER A 402 -37.67 11.95 23.65
C SER A 402 -37.41 11.33 22.28
N SER A 403 -36.23 11.55 21.67
CA SER A 403 -35.84 10.92 20.39
C SER A 403 -35.15 9.57 20.60
N TRP A 404 -34.84 9.19 21.85
CA TRP A 404 -34.11 7.96 22.14
C TRP A 404 -34.87 6.73 21.66
N SER A 405 -34.17 5.89 20.91
CA SER A 405 -34.76 4.71 20.27
C SER A 405 -33.76 3.55 20.23
N MET A 406 -34.22 2.37 19.85
CA MET A 406 -33.40 1.19 19.65
C MET A 406 -33.44 0.76 18.19
N HIS A 407 -32.35 0.18 17.71
CA HIS A 407 -32.25 -0.38 16.37
C HIS A 407 -32.20 -1.89 16.46
N PHE A 408 -33.09 -2.54 15.74
CA PHE A 408 -33.11 -3.99 15.58
C PHE A 408 -32.96 -4.30 14.09
N PRO A 409 -31.86 -4.95 13.66
CA PRO A 409 -31.66 -5.25 12.25
C PRO A 409 -32.77 -6.17 11.75
N SER A 410 -33.28 -5.89 10.56
CA SER A 410 -34.21 -6.77 9.88
C SER A 410 -33.46 -7.94 9.25
N HIS A 411 -34.20 -8.97 8.85
CA HIS A 411 -33.64 -10.10 8.11
C HIS A 411 -33.01 -9.65 6.78
N ILE A 412 -33.45 -8.53 6.20
CA ILE A 412 -32.90 -7.98 4.97
C ILE A 412 -31.58 -7.26 5.23
N ASP A 413 -31.41 -6.56 6.36
CA ASP A 413 -30.11 -6.00 6.75
C ASP A 413 -29.02 -7.08 6.80
N ILE A 414 -29.34 -8.19 7.48
CA ILE A 414 -28.45 -9.35 7.61
C ILE A 414 -28.24 -10.03 6.26
N GLY A 415 -29.31 -10.19 5.47
CA GLY A 415 -29.25 -10.82 4.16
C GLY A 415 -28.38 -10.07 3.16
N VAL A 416 -28.46 -8.73 3.13
CA VAL A 416 -27.56 -7.90 2.31
C VAL A 416 -26.12 -8.04 2.79
N TYR A 417 -25.86 -7.96 4.10
CA TYR A 417 -24.51 -8.12 4.65
C TYR A 417 -23.87 -9.45 4.26
N VAL A 418 -24.53 -10.57 4.60
CA VAL A 418 -24.07 -11.93 4.28
C VAL A 418 -23.96 -12.13 2.76
N GLY A 419 -24.88 -11.55 2.01
CA GLY A 419 -24.86 -11.48 0.56
C GLY A 419 -23.60 -10.86 -0.03
N THR A 420 -23.18 -9.70 0.48
CA THR A 420 -21.94 -9.04 0.03
C THR A 420 -20.69 -9.86 0.33
N ILE A 421 -20.66 -10.61 1.44
CA ILE A 421 -19.58 -11.56 1.73
C ILE A 421 -19.58 -12.70 0.69
N GLY A 422 -20.75 -13.24 0.34
CA GLY A 422 -20.89 -14.24 -0.72
C GLY A 422 -20.36 -13.75 -2.07
N LEU A 423 -20.79 -12.56 -2.50
CA LEU A 423 -20.34 -11.93 -3.74
C LEU A 423 -18.83 -11.65 -3.75
N PHE A 424 -18.28 -11.18 -2.63
CA PHE A 424 -16.84 -11.00 -2.48
C PHE A 424 -16.08 -12.32 -2.72
N PHE A 425 -16.52 -13.41 -2.10
CA PHE A 425 -15.87 -14.72 -2.31
C PHE A 425 -16.09 -15.28 -3.71
N VAL A 426 -17.22 -15.00 -4.37
CA VAL A 426 -17.41 -15.34 -5.80
C VAL A 426 -16.32 -14.68 -6.63
N PHE A 427 -16.12 -13.37 -6.48
CA PHE A 427 -15.10 -12.65 -7.25
C PHE A 427 -13.67 -13.10 -6.88
N PHE A 428 -13.39 -13.30 -5.60
CA PHE A 428 -12.08 -13.75 -5.16
C PHE A 428 -11.74 -15.17 -5.64
N LEU A 429 -12.70 -16.11 -5.63
CA LEU A 429 -12.51 -17.47 -6.14
C LEU A 429 -12.36 -17.51 -7.66
N LEU A 430 -13.04 -16.61 -8.40
CA LEU A 430 -12.83 -16.44 -9.84
C LEU A 430 -11.43 -15.87 -10.12
N PHE A 431 -11.00 -14.86 -9.36
CA PHE A 431 -9.64 -14.33 -9.43
C PHE A 431 -8.60 -15.44 -9.20
N ALA A 432 -8.71 -16.16 -8.09
CA ALA A 432 -7.85 -17.29 -7.75
C ALA A 432 -7.76 -18.34 -8.87
N ARG A 433 -8.82 -18.48 -9.67
CA ARG A 433 -8.86 -19.46 -10.76
C ARG A 433 -8.26 -18.94 -12.07
N PHE A 434 -8.49 -17.68 -12.41
CA PHE A 434 -8.21 -17.14 -13.74
C PHE A 434 -7.04 -16.14 -13.77
N PHE A 435 -6.53 -15.73 -12.61
CA PHE A 435 -5.47 -14.73 -12.49
C PHE A 435 -4.32 -15.30 -11.65
N PRO A 436 -3.08 -14.80 -11.86
CA PRO A 436 -1.94 -15.18 -11.04
C PRO A 436 -2.06 -14.55 -9.65
N VAL A 437 -2.09 -15.41 -8.63
CA VAL A 437 -2.25 -15.04 -7.22
C VAL A 437 -0.97 -14.38 -6.66
N LEU A 438 0.17 -14.69 -7.26
CA LEU A 438 1.49 -14.10 -6.98
C LEU A 438 1.96 -13.27 -8.18
N ALA A 439 2.66 -12.16 -7.93
CA ALA A 439 3.32 -11.41 -9.00
C ALA A 439 4.55 -12.17 -9.51
N LEU A 440 4.35 -12.98 -10.55
CA LEU A 440 5.37 -13.83 -11.18
C LEU A 440 6.69 -13.08 -11.40
N ASN A 441 6.60 -11.92 -12.04
CA ASN A 441 7.77 -11.17 -12.45
C ASN A 441 8.50 -10.53 -11.26
N GLU A 442 7.76 -10.03 -10.28
CA GLU A 442 8.32 -9.41 -9.08
C GLU A 442 8.97 -10.44 -8.15
N VAL A 443 8.39 -11.64 -8.01
CA VAL A 443 9.00 -12.72 -7.23
C VAL A 443 10.30 -13.20 -7.88
N LYS A 444 10.38 -13.22 -9.21
CA LYS A 444 11.61 -13.59 -9.93
C LYS A 444 12.76 -12.60 -9.67
N THR A 445 12.49 -11.30 -9.55
CA THR A 445 13.57 -10.31 -9.33
C THR A 445 14.28 -10.50 -7.98
N ILE A 446 13.58 -11.01 -6.96
CA ILE A 446 14.15 -11.21 -5.63
C ILE A 446 14.83 -12.58 -5.44
N LEU A 447 14.64 -13.54 -6.35
CA LEU A 447 15.14 -14.92 -6.21
C LEU A 447 16.64 -14.99 -5.94
N LYS A 448 17.47 -14.31 -6.75
CA LYS A 448 18.93 -14.29 -6.56
C LYS A 448 19.38 -13.57 -5.28
N SER A 449 18.58 -12.62 -4.79
CA SER A 449 18.96 -11.80 -3.62
C SER A 449 18.47 -12.37 -2.29
N SER A 450 17.34 -13.07 -2.30
CA SER A 450 16.62 -13.47 -1.08
C SER A 450 16.10 -14.93 -1.13
N GLY A 451 16.48 -15.72 -2.12
CA GLY A 451 16.20 -17.16 -2.16
C GLY A 451 17.15 -17.95 -1.26
N GLU A 452 16.61 -18.98 -0.61
CA GLU A 452 17.36 -19.84 0.32
C GLU A 452 18.58 -20.50 -0.35
N SER A 453 18.44 -20.97 -1.58
CA SER A 453 19.54 -21.56 -2.37
C SER A 453 20.70 -20.61 -2.62
N TYR A 454 20.42 -19.33 -2.86
CA TYR A 454 21.44 -18.33 -3.16
C TYR A 454 22.06 -17.73 -1.90
N LYS A 455 21.31 -17.70 -0.78
CA LYS A 455 21.82 -17.22 0.51
C LYS A 455 22.68 -18.25 1.25
N ASN A 456 22.30 -19.52 1.16
CA ASN A 456 22.97 -20.62 1.86
C ASN A 456 24.05 -21.31 1.00
N ALA A 457 24.25 -20.85 -0.25
CA ALA A 457 25.37 -21.33 -1.06
C ALA A 457 26.70 -20.95 -0.37
N PRO A 458 27.63 -21.89 -0.17
CA PRO A 458 28.98 -21.56 0.25
C PRO A 458 29.59 -20.58 -0.77
N ASP A 459 30.38 -19.61 -0.31
CA ASP A 459 31.07 -18.60 -1.14
C ASP A 459 32.07 -19.21 -2.19
N GLU A 460 31.98 -20.51 -2.53
CA GLU A 460 32.93 -21.28 -3.37
C GLU A 460 32.59 -21.35 -4.87
N HIS A 461 31.52 -20.72 -5.36
CA HIS A 461 31.21 -20.70 -6.80
C HIS A 461 31.06 -19.29 -7.35
N HIS A 462 32.19 -18.60 -7.49
CA HIS A 462 32.30 -17.44 -8.37
C HIS A 462 32.89 -17.75 -9.77
N ASP A 463 33.32 -18.99 -10.05
CA ASP A 463 33.98 -19.36 -11.32
C ASP A 463 33.38 -20.58 -12.06
N ALA A 464 32.16 -21.02 -11.76
CA ALA A 464 31.53 -22.12 -12.50
C ALA A 464 30.39 -21.60 -13.41
N PRO A 465 30.41 -21.87 -14.72
CA PRO A 465 29.31 -21.52 -15.61
C PRO A 465 28.07 -22.38 -15.28
N ASP A 466 26.90 -21.71 -15.24
CA ASP A 466 25.58 -22.32 -15.10
C ASP A 466 25.46 -23.64 -15.87
N PRO A 467 24.91 -24.73 -15.29
CA PRO A 467 24.50 -25.85 -16.10
C PRO A 467 23.28 -25.40 -16.91
N VAL A 468 23.43 -25.44 -18.23
CA VAL A 468 22.42 -25.20 -19.28
C VAL A 468 22.28 -23.75 -19.75
N ALA A 469 23.31 -23.28 -20.47
CA ALA A 469 23.14 -22.26 -21.51
C ALA A 469 23.63 -22.82 -22.85
N HIS A 470 22.71 -22.88 -23.82
CA HIS A 470 23.03 -23.24 -25.21
C HIS A 470 24.10 -22.30 -25.78
N LYS A 471 25.14 -22.91 -26.36
CA LYS A 471 26.18 -22.25 -27.16
C LYS A 471 25.56 -21.38 -28.25
N VAL A 472 25.79 -20.07 -28.17
CA VAL A 472 25.88 -19.19 -29.33
C VAL A 472 27.23 -18.50 -29.25
N VAL A 473 28.08 -18.81 -30.23
CA VAL A 473 29.44 -18.28 -30.42
C VAL A 473 29.35 -16.96 -31.19
N SER A 474 30.08 -15.92 -30.73
CA SER A 474 30.62 -14.80 -31.51
C SER A 474 31.20 -13.77 -30.53
N SER A 475 32.46 -13.86 -30.10
CA SER A 475 33.65 -13.18 -30.67
C SER A 475 33.54 -11.65 -30.74
N ALA A 476 34.26 -10.95 -29.85
CA ALA A 476 35.03 -9.72 -30.13
C ALA A 476 35.74 -9.20 -28.86
N ASP A 477 37.07 -9.18 -28.94
CA ASP A 477 38.08 -8.25 -28.39
C ASP A 477 38.04 -7.76 -26.92
N GLU A 478 39.05 -8.21 -26.17
CA GLU A 478 39.50 -7.67 -24.89
C GLU A 478 40.32 -6.39 -25.08
N GLN A 479 40.01 -5.35 -24.32
CA GLN A 479 40.93 -4.27 -23.93
C GLN A 479 41.03 -4.21 -22.39
N PRO A 480 42.20 -3.90 -21.82
CA PRO A 480 42.45 -4.05 -20.39
C PRO A 480 41.78 -2.93 -19.58
N VAL A 481 41.01 -3.32 -18.56
CA VAL A 481 40.40 -2.41 -17.59
C VAL A 481 41.46 -2.02 -16.56
N VAL A 482 41.71 -0.72 -16.43
CA VAL A 482 42.52 -0.12 -15.37
C VAL A 482 41.79 -0.28 -14.03
N GLU A 483 42.48 -0.86 -13.05
CA GLU A 483 42.00 -1.12 -11.69
C GLU A 483 41.77 0.19 -10.92
N ALA A 484 40.56 0.41 -10.39
CA ALA A 484 40.25 1.53 -9.50
C ALA A 484 40.47 1.14 -8.02
N PRO A 485 41.06 2.00 -7.16
CA PRO A 485 41.39 1.64 -5.78
C PRO A 485 40.16 1.56 -4.88
N LYS A 486 40.19 0.61 -3.93
CA LYS A 486 39.19 0.41 -2.87
C LYS A 486 39.18 1.61 -1.90
N ALA A 487 38.00 2.19 -1.64
CA ALA A 487 37.82 3.23 -0.64
C ALA A 487 37.75 2.64 0.79
N GLU A 488 38.72 3.00 1.63
CA GLU A 488 38.69 2.79 3.09
C GLU A 488 37.89 3.91 3.79
N ALA A 489 37.16 3.56 4.85
CA ALA A 489 36.37 4.50 5.64
C ALA A 489 37.28 5.44 6.47
N LYS A 490 37.21 6.76 6.25
CA LYS A 490 38.00 7.78 6.95
C LYS A 490 37.28 8.35 8.20
N LYS A 491 38.08 8.65 9.23
CA LYS A 491 37.75 9.37 10.48
C LYS A 491 37.27 10.81 10.19
N GLU A 492 36.38 11.34 11.02
CA GLU A 492 35.99 12.76 11.01
C GLU A 492 37.21 13.67 11.27
N LEU A 493 37.36 14.72 10.46
CA LEU A 493 38.43 15.73 10.53
C LEU A 493 38.22 16.68 11.71
N THR A 494 39.32 17.05 12.39
CA THR A 494 39.28 18.09 13.43
C THR A 494 39.16 19.49 12.79
N ALA A 495 38.65 20.48 13.54
CA ALA A 495 38.44 21.84 13.03
C ALA A 495 39.74 22.53 12.55
N GLU A 496 40.88 22.22 13.18
CA GLU A 496 42.19 22.76 12.82
C GLU A 496 42.70 22.15 11.50
N GLU A 497 42.48 20.84 11.29
CA GLU A 497 42.82 20.15 10.03
C GLU A 497 41.94 20.62 8.87
N ALA A 498 40.65 20.86 9.12
CA ALA A 498 39.73 21.39 8.11
C ALA A 498 40.17 22.79 7.65
N ALA A 499 40.52 23.68 8.59
CA ALA A 499 40.99 25.03 8.26
C ALA A 499 42.29 25.04 7.45
N ALA A 500 43.25 24.17 7.80
CA ALA A 500 44.50 24.04 7.06
C ALA A 500 44.28 23.57 5.61
N LYS A 501 43.39 22.59 5.40
CA LYS A 501 43.05 22.07 4.08
C LYS A 501 42.26 23.06 3.23
N THR A 502 41.33 23.81 3.83
CA THR A 502 40.64 24.90 3.12
C THR A 502 41.63 25.97 2.66
N SER A 503 42.58 26.37 3.51
CA SER A 503 43.63 27.33 3.12
C SER A 503 44.50 26.82 1.96
N ALA A 504 44.89 25.54 2.00
CA ALA A 504 45.64 24.91 0.91
C ALA A 504 44.85 24.90 -0.41
N LEU A 505 43.57 24.54 -0.36
CA LEU A 505 42.67 24.55 -1.52
C LEU A 505 42.53 25.96 -2.12
N MET A 506 42.28 26.95 -1.26
CA MET A 506 42.08 28.34 -1.69
C MET A 506 43.34 28.99 -2.26
N SER A 507 44.53 28.57 -1.81
CA SER A 507 45.81 29.06 -2.38
C SER A 507 45.97 28.75 -3.87
N LYS A 508 45.25 27.74 -4.38
CA LYS A 508 45.28 27.30 -5.78
C LYS A 508 44.09 27.80 -6.58
N LEU A 509 42.89 27.77 -5.99
CA LEU A 509 41.67 28.18 -6.68
C LEU A 509 41.51 29.71 -6.75
N GLY A 510 42.14 30.44 -5.82
CA GLY A 510 42.00 31.89 -5.66
C GLY A 510 40.82 32.26 -4.76
N GLU A 511 40.75 33.52 -4.37
CA GLU A 511 39.69 34.04 -3.48
C GLU A 511 38.42 34.40 -4.26
N GLY A 512 37.27 34.07 -3.68
CA GLY A 512 35.95 34.43 -4.17
C GLY A 512 35.10 34.98 -3.03
N SER A 513 34.14 35.84 -3.34
CA SER A 513 33.22 36.43 -2.36
C SER A 513 31.77 36.23 -2.76
N ALA A 514 30.88 36.32 -1.78
CA ALA A 514 29.43 36.21 -2.00
C ALA A 514 28.87 37.30 -2.94
N GLU A 515 29.60 38.42 -3.13
CA GLU A 515 29.21 39.51 -4.02
C GLU A 515 29.39 39.16 -5.51
N ASN A 516 30.36 38.30 -5.83
CA ASN A 516 30.68 37.89 -7.20
C ASN A 516 30.28 36.42 -7.48
N LYS A 517 29.26 35.94 -6.77
CA LYS A 517 28.88 34.52 -6.78
C LYS A 517 28.21 34.10 -8.10
N ASP A 518 28.73 33.05 -8.72
CA ASP A 518 28.13 32.38 -9.87
C ASP A 518 27.07 31.36 -9.43
N ASP A 519 26.14 31.01 -10.34
CA ASP A 519 25.16 29.95 -10.09
C ASP A 519 25.79 28.56 -10.29
N LEU A 520 26.50 28.07 -9.27
CA LEU A 520 27.17 26.76 -9.33
C LEU A 520 26.21 25.59 -9.61
N LYS A 521 24.89 25.75 -9.42
CA LYS A 521 23.90 24.70 -9.78
C LYS A 521 23.80 24.46 -11.29
N ALA A 522 24.36 25.34 -12.11
CA ALA A 522 24.47 25.12 -13.55
C ALA A 522 25.45 23.97 -13.90
N ILE A 523 26.34 23.60 -12.97
CA ILE A 523 27.24 22.44 -13.13
C ILE A 523 26.48 21.17 -12.75
N SER A 524 26.48 20.20 -13.66
CA SER A 524 25.80 18.91 -13.45
C SER A 524 26.35 18.20 -12.22
N GLY A 525 25.46 17.94 -11.26
CA GLY A 525 25.78 17.27 -10.01
C GLY A 525 25.88 18.21 -8.79
N VAL A 526 25.91 19.52 -8.99
CA VAL A 526 25.79 20.53 -7.93
C VAL A 526 24.32 20.84 -7.69
N GLY A 527 23.77 20.36 -6.57
CA GLY A 527 22.43 20.75 -6.09
C GLY A 527 22.49 21.88 -5.05
N PRO A 528 21.34 22.45 -4.63
CA PRO A 528 21.31 23.57 -3.68
C PRO A 528 22.05 23.32 -2.35
N VAL A 529 22.01 22.08 -1.86
CA VAL A 529 22.70 21.69 -0.62
C VAL A 529 24.22 21.67 -0.81
N LEU A 530 24.69 21.20 -1.98
CA LEU A 530 26.12 21.09 -2.26
C LEU A 530 26.72 22.45 -2.57
N GLU A 531 25.98 23.29 -3.31
CA GLU A 531 26.32 24.70 -3.50
C GLU A 531 26.47 25.42 -2.15
N GLY A 532 25.57 25.19 -1.19
CA GLY A 532 25.67 25.73 0.18
C GLY A 532 27.01 25.38 0.84
N LYS A 533 27.40 24.11 0.82
CA LYS A 533 28.68 23.64 1.38
C LYS A 533 29.91 24.22 0.67
N LEU A 534 29.86 24.39 -0.65
CA LEU A 534 30.94 25.00 -1.43
C LEU A 534 31.15 26.47 -1.03
N ASN A 535 30.07 27.22 -0.82
CA ASN A 535 30.16 28.61 -0.36
C ASN A 535 30.75 28.69 1.06
N GLU A 536 30.39 27.78 1.96
CA GLU A 536 30.94 27.72 3.32
C GLU A 536 32.47 27.55 3.34
N ILE A 537 33.03 26.84 2.37
CA ILE A 537 34.49 26.63 2.23
C ILE A 537 35.18 27.68 1.33
N GLY A 538 34.45 28.67 0.82
CA GLY A 538 35.03 29.79 0.06
C GLY A 538 34.96 29.69 -1.47
N ILE A 539 34.23 28.72 -2.01
CA ILE A 539 34.08 28.52 -3.47
C ILE A 539 32.75 29.12 -3.92
N TYR A 540 32.83 30.20 -4.69
CA TYR A 540 31.70 31.01 -5.15
C TYR A 540 31.60 31.12 -6.67
N THR A 541 32.69 30.93 -7.43
CA THR A 541 32.74 31.25 -8.86
C THR A 541 33.08 30.05 -9.75
N TYR A 542 32.67 30.10 -11.02
CA TYR A 542 33.08 29.14 -12.05
C TYR A 542 34.60 29.20 -12.28
N GLU A 543 35.22 30.36 -12.12
CA GLU A 543 36.67 30.49 -12.25
C GLU A 543 37.41 29.62 -11.23
N GLN A 544 36.96 29.61 -9.98
CA GLN A 544 37.55 28.76 -8.93
C GLN A 544 37.36 27.28 -9.30
N VAL A 545 36.17 26.86 -9.70
CA VAL A 545 35.91 25.46 -10.07
C VAL A 545 36.71 25.03 -11.32
N SER A 546 36.90 25.92 -12.28
CA SER A 546 37.64 25.65 -13.53
C SER A 546 39.12 25.31 -13.33
N LYS A 547 39.70 25.71 -12.19
CA LYS A 547 41.11 25.50 -11.84
C LYS A 547 41.36 24.20 -11.08
N MET A 548 40.32 23.47 -10.71
CA MET A 548 40.47 22.20 -9.99
C MET A 548 41.20 21.16 -10.83
N THR A 549 42.22 20.55 -10.25
CA THR A 549 42.86 19.34 -10.76
C THR A 549 42.56 18.17 -9.82
N LYS A 550 43.16 17.00 -10.09
CA LYS A 550 42.98 15.82 -9.26
C LYS A 550 43.31 16.06 -7.78
N GLU A 551 44.36 16.83 -7.50
CA GLU A 551 44.75 17.17 -6.12
C GLU A 551 43.68 18.01 -5.41
N GLU A 552 43.07 18.98 -6.09
CA GLU A 552 42.01 19.81 -5.52
C GLU A 552 40.69 19.05 -5.37
N TYR A 553 40.38 18.11 -6.27
CA TYR A 553 39.23 17.23 -6.12
C TYR A 553 39.37 16.33 -4.89
N ASP A 554 40.54 15.74 -4.67
CA ASP A 554 40.81 14.91 -3.49
C ASP A 554 40.67 15.73 -2.20
N LEU A 555 41.18 16.97 -2.17
CA LEU A 555 41.03 17.88 -1.02
C LEU A 555 39.57 18.28 -0.78
N LEU A 556 38.81 18.55 -1.84
CA LEU A 556 37.39 18.91 -1.77
C LEU A 556 36.55 17.74 -1.22
N ASP A 557 36.85 16.52 -1.62
CA ASP A 557 36.17 15.31 -1.15
C ASP A 557 36.42 15.07 0.34
N GLU A 558 37.66 15.32 0.80
CA GLU A 558 38.01 15.25 2.22
C GLU A 558 37.29 16.32 3.05
N LEU A 559 37.12 17.54 2.52
CA LEU A 559 36.49 18.66 3.24
C LEU A 559 34.96 18.55 3.29
N THR A 560 34.33 18.16 2.19
CA THR A 560 32.87 18.15 2.08
C THR A 560 32.25 16.84 2.58
N GLY A 561 33.02 15.75 2.60
CA GLY A 561 32.64 14.41 3.08
C GLY A 561 31.42 13.81 2.37
N SER A 562 30.94 14.47 1.32
CA SER A 562 29.64 14.21 0.69
C SER A 562 29.89 13.81 -0.75
N PHE A 563 29.81 12.49 -1.02
CA PHE A 563 29.99 11.89 -2.34
C PHE A 563 31.42 11.99 -2.91
N PRO A 564 32.41 11.31 -2.30
CA PRO A 564 33.79 11.31 -2.78
C PRO A 564 33.89 10.81 -4.24
N GLY A 565 34.73 11.47 -5.03
CA GLY A 565 35.03 11.21 -6.44
C GLY A 565 34.00 11.78 -7.41
N ARG A 566 32.97 12.50 -6.93
CA ARG A 566 31.89 12.98 -7.80
C ARG A 566 32.32 14.16 -8.67
N ALA A 567 33.02 15.13 -8.10
CA ALA A 567 33.43 16.34 -8.83
C ALA A 567 34.39 16.01 -9.99
N GLU A 568 35.30 15.06 -9.78
CA GLU A 568 36.20 14.55 -10.82
C GLU A 568 35.46 13.72 -11.87
N ARG A 569 34.62 12.76 -11.45
CA ARG A 569 33.87 11.89 -12.36
C ARG A 569 32.92 12.67 -13.27
N ASP A 570 32.26 13.68 -12.72
CA ASP A 570 31.30 14.50 -13.45
C ASP A 570 31.98 15.68 -14.18
N ASP A 571 33.32 15.77 -14.19
CA ASP A 571 34.15 16.80 -14.85
C ASP A 571 33.69 18.25 -14.58
N TRP A 572 33.66 18.63 -13.31
CA TRP A 572 33.21 19.97 -12.91
C TRP A 572 34.09 21.09 -13.46
N ALA A 573 35.40 20.92 -13.49
CA ALA A 573 36.32 21.91 -14.06
C ALA A 573 36.09 22.12 -15.55
N GLY A 574 35.84 21.06 -16.33
CA GLY A 574 35.48 21.16 -17.74
C GLY A 574 34.19 21.94 -17.97
N GLN A 575 33.14 21.60 -17.23
CA GLN A 575 31.85 22.30 -17.30
C GLN A 575 31.95 23.78 -16.89
N ALA A 576 32.73 24.09 -15.85
CA ALA A 576 32.95 25.46 -15.41
C ALA A 576 33.65 26.30 -16.50
N LYS A 577 34.63 25.74 -17.23
CA LYS A 577 35.28 26.41 -18.38
C LYS A 577 34.28 26.72 -19.49
N GLU A 578 33.38 25.78 -19.80
CA GLU A 578 32.34 26.01 -20.81
C GLU A 578 31.37 27.13 -20.40
N LEU A 579 30.98 27.18 -19.13
CA LEU A 579 30.09 28.22 -18.60
C LEU A 579 30.76 29.60 -18.59
N MET A 580 32.04 29.69 -18.24
CA MET A 580 32.81 30.93 -18.35
C MET A 580 32.91 31.43 -19.79
N ASN A 581 33.10 30.54 -20.76
CA ASN A 581 33.16 30.91 -22.18
C ASN A 581 31.83 31.42 -22.70
N LYS A 582 30.70 30.86 -22.23
CA LYS A 582 29.34 31.35 -22.58
C LYS A 582 28.97 32.67 -21.91
N SER A 583 29.56 33.00 -20.77
CA SER A 583 29.32 34.28 -20.11
C SER A 583 30.11 35.45 -20.73
N ASN A 584 31.15 35.15 -21.52
CA ASN A 584 32.00 36.14 -22.20
C ASN A 584 31.67 36.32 -23.71
N SER A 585 30.63 35.64 -24.21
CA SER A 585 30.07 35.76 -25.57
C SER A 585 28.70 36.42 -25.53
#